data_AF-A0A1G7IS07-F1
#
_entry.id   AF-A0A1G7IS07-F1
#
_cell.length_a   1.000
_cell.length_b   1.000
_cell.length_c   1.000
_cell.angle_alpha   90.00
_cell.angle_beta   90.00
_cell.angle_gamma   90.00
#
_symmetry.space_group_name_H-M   'P 1'
#
loop_
_entity.id
_entity.type
_entity.pdbx_description
1 polymer ?
#
loop_
_entity_poly.entity_id
_entity_poly.type
_entity_poly.pdbx_seq_one_letter_code
_entity_poly.pdbx_strand_id
1 'polypeptide(L)'
;MFATLPDLLRLLVVPVFAWAAIRDVRTRRLPNRLWPPLYLFGALLLIWEAVSLWPFAGFDGRVFLLRAAISLLFVAPLGYAFWYLGAFGGADAKAMIALAVIFPTFPAYEVGGLVFPLVDTDIGVFSLTVLTNTVLLGLAYPAGLALRNLVRGEVSSSMFLARPVATDSLPDRHGRLFEDPDGPTRSGLDLDALRMYLRWRGLTLAALRRDSDELRDPDSVGETFDPTDGGTHVGPRTDGGRAVDAGTDGSAGAPADLDDPWAAERFLDDIDHGAYGTDAATLRDGLDVVAREDRVLVSPGMPFVVPMAVGLLVSLTFGDALFALLGAVGLV
;
A
#
# COMPACT_ATOMS: atom_id res chain seq x y z
N MET A 1 37.36 -10.70 -1.90
CA MET A 1 37.15 -10.45 -3.34
C MET A 1 36.47 -9.10 -3.39
N PHE A 2 37.13 -8.09 -3.94
CA PHE A 2 36.55 -6.75 -4.04
C PHE A 2 35.21 -6.81 -4.76
N ALA A 3 34.25 -5.97 -4.34
CA ALA A 3 32.93 -5.91 -4.97
C ALA A 3 33.07 -5.75 -6.48
N THR A 4 32.29 -6.54 -7.24
CA THR A 4 32.27 -6.38 -8.68
C THR A 4 31.66 -5.01 -9.04
N LEU A 5 32.02 -4.45 -10.19
CA LEU A 5 31.43 -3.17 -10.62
C LEU A 5 29.88 -3.24 -10.68
N PRO A 6 29.25 -4.34 -11.18
CA PRO A 6 27.82 -4.52 -11.05
C PRO A 6 27.29 -4.42 -9.62
N ASP A 7 27.95 -5.08 -8.65
CA ASP A 7 27.53 -5.01 -7.25
C ASP A 7 27.57 -3.58 -6.71
N LEU A 8 28.65 -2.85 -6.96
CA LEU A 8 28.76 -1.44 -6.54
C LEU A 8 27.67 -0.58 -7.17
N LEU A 9 27.33 -0.81 -8.44
CA LEU A 9 26.26 -0.07 -9.12
C LEU A 9 24.89 -0.37 -8.51
N ARG A 10 24.62 -1.61 -8.06
CA ARG A 10 23.35 -1.95 -7.39
C ARG A 10 23.09 -1.14 -6.14
N LEU A 11 24.13 -0.68 -5.43
CA LEU A 11 23.98 0.18 -4.25
C LEU A 11 23.29 1.52 -4.57
N LEU A 12 23.30 1.98 -5.81
CA LEU A 12 22.56 3.19 -6.24
C LEU A 12 21.04 3.05 -6.08
N VAL A 13 20.53 1.82 -5.96
CA VAL A 13 19.11 1.53 -5.76
C VAL A 13 18.67 1.79 -4.32
N VAL A 14 19.60 1.69 -3.35
CA VAL A 14 19.33 1.95 -1.93
C VAL A 14 18.75 3.35 -1.66
N PRO A 15 19.37 4.46 -2.12
CA PRO A 15 18.79 5.79 -1.92
C PRO A 15 17.45 5.98 -2.64
N VAL A 16 17.22 5.28 -3.76
CA VAL A 16 15.95 5.32 -4.48
C VAL A 16 14.83 4.67 -3.64
N PHE A 17 15.10 3.50 -3.04
CA PHE A 17 14.17 2.83 -2.14
C PHE A 17 13.96 3.60 -0.84
N ALA A 18 15.01 4.24 -0.30
CA ALA A 18 14.88 5.13 0.86
C ALA A 18 13.97 6.33 0.55
N TRP A 19 14.14 6.96 -0.62
CA TRP A 19 13.26 8.03 -1.08
C TRP A 19 11.83 7.52 -1.29
N ALA A 20 11.66 6.34 -1.89
CA ALA A 20 10.36 5.73 -2.09
C ALA A 20 9.65 5.47 -0.76
N ALA A 21 10.34 4.95 0.26
CA ALA A 21 9.81 4.75 1.60
C ALA A 21 9.39 6.08 2.26
N ILE A 22 10.22 7.12 2.18
CA ILE A 22 9.88 8.45 2.72
C ILE A 22 8.65 9.03 2.01
N ARG A 23 8.58 8.89 0.69
CA ARG A 23 7.45 9.35 -0.10
C ARG A 23 6.19 8.57 0.20
N ASP A 24 6.28 7.25 0.36
CA ASP A 24 5.15 6.40 0.71
C ASP A 24 4.56 6.78 2.08
N VAL A 25 5.41 7.06 3.08
CA VAL A 25 4.95 7.56 4.39
C VAL A 25 4.20 8.89 4.27
N ARG A 26 4.66 9.80 3.40
CA ARG A 26 4.11 11.16 3.28
C ARG A 26 2.87 11.25 2.41
N THR A 27 2.84 10.53 1.29
CA THR A 27 1.82 10.71 0.25
C THR A 27 1.11 9.43 -0.12
N ARG A 28 1.52 8.26 0.39
CA ARG A 28 0.98 6.93 0.06
C ARG A 28 0.93 6.62 -1.44
N ARG A 29 1.76 7.32 -2.21
CA ARG A 29 1.70 7.35 -3.68
C ARG A 29 3.09 7.38 -4.27
N LEU A 30 3.40 6.35 -5.07
CA LEU A 30 4.64 6.24 -5.83
C LEU A 30 4.38 6.44 -7.33
N PRO A 31 5.15 7.30 -8.01
CA PRO A 31 4.93 7.58 -9.42
C PRO A 31 5.27 6.34 -10.26
N ASN A 32 4.38 5.96 -11.19
CA ASN A 32 4.62 4.82 -12.09
C ASN A 32 5.89 4.96 -12.93
N ARG A 33 6.35 6.20 -13.19
CA ARG A 33 7.59 6.49 -13.92
C ARG A 33 8.87 6.09 -13.17
N LEU A 34 8.78 5.80 -11.86
CA LEU A 34 9.92 5.34 -11.05
C LEU A 34 10.47 3.99 -11.50
N TRP A 35 9.58 3.08 -11.91
CA TRP A 35 9.89 1.67 -12.05
C TRP A 35 10.62 1.28 -13.34
N PRO A 36 10.24 1.78 -14.54
CA PRO A 36 10.91 1.39 -15.77
C PRO A 36 12.42 1.64 -15.79
N PRO A 37 12.94 2.79 -15.28
CA PRO A 37 14.39 2.99 -15.18
C PRO A 37 15.09 1.97 -14.26
N LEU A 38 14.45 1.58 -13.15
CA LEU A 38 14.99 0.57 -12.23
C LEU A 38 15.03 -0.82 -12.86
N TYR A 39 13.98 -1.20 -13.62
CA TYR A 39 13.96 -2.47 -14.35
C TYR A 39 15.04 -2.52 -15.42
N LEU A 40 15.18 -1.45 -16.20
CA LEU A 40 16.21 -1.35 -17.23
C LEU A 40 17.60 -1.43 -16.60
N PHE A 41 17.83 -0.69 -15.51
CA PHE A 41 19.08 -0.70 -14.77
C PHE A 41 19.44 -2.10 -14.27
N GLY A 42 18.52 -2.77 -13.57
CA GLY A 42 18.73 -4.14 -13.09
C GLY A 42 18.99 -5.13 -14.24
N ALA A 43 18.23 -5.03 -15.33
CA ALA A 43 18.39 -5.91 -16.49
C ALA A 43 19.77 -5.73 -17.14
N LEU A 44 20.27 -4.49 -17.28
CA LEU A 44 21.59 -4.22 -17.83
C LEU A 44 22.70 -4.81 -16.93
N LEU A 45 22.58 -4.69 -15.60
CA LEU A 45 23.54 -5.29 -14.67
C LEU A 45 23.51 -6.82 -14.70
N LEU A 46 22.32 -7.42 -14.76
CA LEU A 46 22.17 -8.86 -14.90
C LEU A 46 22.78 -9.38 -16.21
N ILE A 47 22.55 -8.67 -17.33
CA ILE A 47 23.15 -9.02 -18.63
C ILE A 47 24.67 -8.92 -18.55
N TRP A 48 25.21 -7.88 -17.91
CA TRP A 48 26.66 -7.73 -17.71
C TRP A 48 27.24 -8.96 -17.02
N GLU A 49 26.65 -9.39 -15.91
CA GLU A 49 27.11 -10.57 -15.17
C GLU A 49 26.98 -11.85 -15.98
N ALA A 50 25.86 -12.02 -16.68
CA ALA A 50 25.64 -13.16 -17.57
C ALA A 50 26.73 -13.25 -18.65
N VAL A 51 27.11 -12.12 -19.25
CA VAL A 51 28.22 -12.06 -20.23
C VAL A 51 29.56 -12.37 -19.57
N SER A 52 29.78 -11.92 -18.34
CA SER A 52 31.03 -12.16 -17.61
C SER A 52 31.22 -13.63 -17.22
N LEU A 53 30.12 -14.38 -17.10
CA LEU A 53 30.10 -15.81 -16.77
C LEU A 53 29.91 -16.71 -18.00
N TRP A 54 29.75 -16.14 -19.20
CA TRP A 54 29.62 -16.88 -20.45
C TRP A 54 30.90 -17.72 -20.69
N PRO A 55 30.80 -19.01 -21.09
CA PRO A 55 29.62 -19.74 -21.59
C PRO A 55 28.88 -20.57 -20.53
N PHE A 56 28.95 -20.20 -19.24
CA PHE A 56 28.32 -20.92 -18.12
C PHE A 56 28.77 -22.39 -17.96
N ALA A 57 29.96 -22.73 -18.45
CA ALA A 57 30.45 -24.11 -18.42
C ALA A 57 30.79 -24.61 -17.00
N GLY A 58 31.17 -23.69 -16.10
CA GLY A 58 31.56 -23.98 -14.72
C GLY A 58 30.39 -24.09 -13.74
N PHE A 59 30.67 -24.61 -12.54
CA PHE A 59 29.70 -24.69 -11.44
C PHE A 59 29.07 -23.33 -11.11
N ASP A 60 29.91 -22.29 -10.99
CA ASP A 60 29.46 -20.93 -10.67
C ASP A 60 28.48 -20.37 -11.71
N GLY A 61 28.72 -20.63 -13.00
CA GLY A 61 27.83 -20.21 -14.08
C GLY A 61 26.47 -20.89 -13.99
N ARG A 62 26.42 -22.20 -13.67
CA ARG A 62 25.16 -22.94 -13.51
C ARG A 62 24.37 -22.48 -12.28
N VAL A 63 25.08 -22.25 -11.16
CA VAL A 63 24.47 -21.75 -9.92
C VAL A 63 23.92 -20.33 -10.11
N PHE A 64 24.67 -19.46 -10.79
CA PHE A 64 24.19 -18.14 -11.19
C PHE A 64 22.90 -18.22 -12.02
N LEU A 65 22.88 -19.04 -13.07
CA LEU A 65 21.69 -19.22 -13.91
C LEU A 65 20.49 -19.72 -13.11
N LEU A 66 20.70 -20.68 -12.21
CA LEU A 66 19.63 -21.21 -11.35
C LEU A 66 19.08 -20.13 -10.42
N ARG A 67 19.95 -19.40 -9.73
CA ARG A 67 19.56 -18.33 -8.79
C ARG A 67 18.85 -17.18 -9.51
N ALA A 68 19.38 -16.74 -10.64
CA ALA A 68 18.75 -15.74 -11.49
C ALA A 68 17.39 -16.22 -12.03
N ALA A 69 17.28 -17.48 -12.45
CA ALA A 69 16.01 -18.06 -12.87
C ALA A 69 14.99 -18.09 -11.72
N ILE A 70 15.37 -18.51 -10.51
CA ILE A 70 14.47 -18.48 -9.35
C ILE A 70 14.04 -17.04 -9.05
N SER A 71 14.97 -16.08 -9.03
CA SER A 71 14.62 -14.69 -8.78
C SER A 71 13.62 -14.14 -9.81
N LEU A 72 13.89 -14.33 -11.11
CA LEU A 72 13.07 -13.78 -12.18
C LEU A 72 11.77 -14.54 -12.44
N LEU A 73 11.77 -15.88 -12.31
CA LEU A 73 10.63 -16.73 -12.67
C LEU A 73 9.78 -17.13 -11.46
N PHE A 74 10.27 -16.91 -10.25
CA PHE A 74 9.50 -17.15 -9.03
C PHE A 74 9.26 -15.87 -8.23
N VAL A 75 10.30 -15.12 -7.86
CA VAL A 75 10.12 -13.93 -6.98
C VAL A 75 9.40 -12.79 -7.70
N ALA A 76 9.75 -12.48 -8.95
CA ALA A 76 9.06 -11.42 -9.69
C ALA A 76 7.56 -11.74 -9.96
N PRO A 77 7.18 -12.94 -10.43
CA PRO A 77 5.77 -13.30 -10.59
C PRO A 77 5.01 -13.39 -9.25
N LEU A 78 5.69 -13.76 -8.17
CA LEU A 78 5.09 -13.76 -6.83
C LEU A 78 4.62 -12.36 -6.41
N GLY A 79 5.39 -11.32 -6.73
CA GLY A 79 4.98 -9.93 -6.51
C GLY A 79 3.68 -9.58 -7.25
N TYR A 80 3.55 -10.00 -8.50
CA TYR A 80 2.31 -9.85 -9.27
C TYR A 80 1.16 -10.67 -8.69
N ALA A 81 1.41 -11.92 -8.28
CA ALA A 81 0.41 -12.78 -7.68
C ALA A 81 -0.16 -12.19 -6.39
N PHE A 82 0.69 -11.62 -5.52
CA PHE A 82 0.22 -10.93 -4.32
C PHE A 82 -0.60 -9.69 -4.62
N TRP A 83 -0.28 -8.94 -5.68
CA TRP A 83 -1.13 -7.84 -6.13
C TRP A 83 -2.48 -8.34 -6.66
N TYR A 84 -2.48 -9.38 -7.50
CA TYR A 84 -3.71 -9.96 -8.05
C TYR A 84 -4.64 -10.49 -6.96
N LEU A 85 -4.09 -11.06 -5.88
CA LEU A 85 -4.84 -11.55 -4.72
C LEU A 85 -5.21 -10.44 -3.72
N GLY A 86 -4.88 -9.18 -4.00
CA GLY A 86 -5.18 -8.03 -3.12
C GLY A 86 -4.33 -7.94 -1.84
N ALA A 87 -3.27 -8.74 -1.73
CA ALA A 87 -2.35 -8.70 -0.59
C ALA A 87 -1.38 -7.50 -0.65
N PHE A 88 -1.10 -6.97 -1.85
CA PHE A 88 -0.20 -5.84 -2.09
C PHE A 88 -0.83 -4.73 -2.92
N GLY A 89 -0.36 -3.51 -2.70
CA GLY A 89 -0.58 -2.41 -3.63
C GLY A 89 0.22 -2.60 -4.92
N GLY A 90 -0.22 -1.96 -6.00
CA GLY A 90 0.47 -2.06 -7.30
C GLY A 90 1.90 -1.48 -7.27
N ALA A 91 2.22 -0.60 -6.32
CA ALA A 91 3.57 -0.10 -6.12
C ALA A 91 4.49 -1.14 -5.46
N ASP A 92 3.98 -1.91 -4.49
CA ASP A 92 4.74 -2.93 -3.77
C ASP A 92 5.14 -4.09 -4.70
N ALA A 93 4.20 -4.51 -5.57
CA ALA A 93 4.49 -5.51 -6.58
C ALA A 93 5.60 -5.07 -7.55
N LYS A 94 5.54 -3.81 -8.01
CA LYS A 94 6.58 -3.23 -8.87
C LYS A 94 7.94 -3.15 -8.16
N ALA A 95 7.93 -2.78 -6.88
CA ALA A 95 9.14 -2.75 -6.06
C ALA A 95 9.77 -4.14 -5.91
N MET A 96 8.96 -5.16 -5.66
CA MET A 96 9.42 -6.55 -5.57
C MET A 96 10.00 -7.05 -6.89
N ILE A 97 9.33 -6.79 -8.01
CA ILE A 97 9.83 -7.12 -9.35
C ILE A 97 11.16 -6.41 -9.61
N ALA A 98 11.28 -5.13 -9.22
CA ALA A 98 12.53 -4.38 -9.38
C ALA A 98 13.67 -5.04 -8.60
N LEU A 99 13.43 -5.42 -7.34
CA LEU A 99 14.43 -6.09 -6.52
C LEU A 99 14.82 -7.47 -7.04
N ALA A 100 13.89 -8.22 -7.61
CA ALA A 100 14.19 -9.50 -8.26
C ALA A 100 15.11 -9.33 -9.48
N VAL A 101 14.88 -8.30 -10.29
CA VAL A 101 15.72 -8.02 -11.47
C VAL A 101 17.09 -7.45 -11.05
N ILE A 102 17.12 -6.57 -10.05
CA ILE A 102 18.33 -5.87 -9.62
C ILE A 102 19.22 -6.79 -8.79
N PHE A 103 18.66 -7.58 -7.87
CA PHE A 103 19.43 -8.45 -6.96
C PHE A 103 19.01 -9.93 -7.08
N PRO A 104 19.33 -10.58 -8.21
CA PRO A 104 19.01 -12.00 -8.41
C PRO A 104 19.89 -12.94 -7.58
N THR A 105 21.13 -12.53 -7.29
CA THR A 105 22.16 -13.29 -6.56
C THR A 105 22.76 -12.44 -5.44
N PHE A 106 23.40 -13.08 -4.46
CA PHE A 106 24.06 -12.40 -3.36
C PHE A 106 25.22 -11.52 -3.88
N PRO A 107 25.19 -10.20 -3.62
CA PRO A 107 26.34 -9.34 -3.87
C PRO A 107 27.39 -9.55 -2.77
N ALA A 108 28.64 -9.20 -3.05
CA ALA A 108 29.72 -9.24 -2.05
C ALA A 108 30.41 -7.88 -1.94
N TYR A 109 30.37 -7.26 -0.76
CA TYR A 109 31.01 -5.98 -0.49
C TYR A 109 32.08 -6.12 0.60
N GLU A 110 33.33 -5.90 0.23
CA GLU A 110 34.45 -5.96 1.17
C GLU A 110 34.71 -4.57 1.79
N VAL A 111 34.43 -4.42 3.10
CA VAL A 111 34.60 -3.16 3.84
C VAL A 111 35.29 -3.45 5.17
N GLY A 112 36.48 -2.88 5.38
CA GLY A 112 37.19 -3.00 6.67
C GLY A 112 37.54 -4.45 7.07
N GLY A 113 37.75 -5.34 6.10
CA GLY A 113 38.04 -6.76 6.33
C GLY A 113 36.81 -7.64 6.55
N LEU A 114 35.60 -7.07 6.54
CA LEU A 114 34.33 -7.80 6.55
C LEU A 114 33.77 -7.90 5.14
N VAL A 115 33.11 -9.00 4.83
CA VAL A 115 32.35 -9.19 3.60
C VAL A 115 30.87 -9.10 3.92
N PHE A 116 30.19 -8.18 3.25
CA PHE A 116 28.76 -7.95 3.38
C PHE A 116 28.00 -8.51 2.18
N PRO A 117 26.82 -9.12 2.38
CA PRO A 117 26.17 -9.36 3.69
C PRO A 117 26.88 -10.41 4.55
N LEU A 118 26.70 -10.31 5.88
CA LEU A 118 27.40 -11.16 6.87
C LEU A 118 26.88 -12.59 6.92
N VAL A 119 25.60 -12.79 6.64
CA VAL A 119 24.89 -14.08 6.67
C VAL A 119 24.41 -14.40 5.26
N ASP A 120 25.01 -15.43 4.66
CA ASP A 120 24.55 -16.00 3.39
C ASP A 120 23.53 -17.12 3.64
N THR A 121 22.81 -17.50 2.59
CA THR A 121 21.84 -18.61 2.61
C THR A 121 22.29 -19.70 1.65
N ASP A 122 21.90 -20.95 1.91
CA ASP A 122 22.25 -22.07 1.02
C ASP A 122 21.65 -21.91 -0.39
N ILE A 123 20.46 -21.29 -0.49
CA ILE A 123 19.78 -21.04 -1.76
C ILE A 123 20.50 -19.93 -2.55
N GLY A 124 20.98 -18.87 -1.87
CA GLY A 124 21.74 -17.78 -2.47
C GLY A 124 20.94 -16.90 -3.46
N VAL A 125 19.62 -16.82 -3.30
CA VAL A 125 18.75 -15.92 -4.07
C VAL A 125 18.48 -14.67 -3.24
N PHE A 126 19.18 -13.58 -3.54
CA PHE A 126 19.18 -12.40 -2.67
C PHE A 126 17.82 -11.69 -2.61
N SER A 127 17.09 -11.62 -3.72
CA SER A 127 15.74 -11.06 -3.75
C SER A 127 14.78 -11.79 -2.80
N LEU A 128 14.97 -13.09 -2.59
CA LEU A 128 14.20 -13.85 -1.61
C LEU A 128 14.57 -13.45 -0.18
N THR A 129 15.86 -13.25 0.11
CA THR A 129 16.31 -12.73 1.41
C THR A 129 15.74 -11.34 1.68
N VAL A 130 15.72 -10.43 0.69
CA VAL A 130 15.06 -9.13 0.83
C VAL A 130 13.57 -9.30 1.11
N LEU A 131 12.88 -10.19 0.39
CA LEU A 131 11.47 -10.49 0.63
C LEU A 131 11.22 -11.02 2.06
N THR A 132 11.99 -12.00 2.51
CA THR A 132 11.86 -12.59 3.85
C THR A 132 12.05 -11.54 4.94
N ASN A 133 13.13 -10.74 4.85
CA ASN A 133 13.38 -9.64 5.78
C ASN A 133 12.25 -8.60 5.75
N THR A 134 11.73 -8.28 4.56
CA THR A 134 10.59 -7.38 4.39
C THR A 134 9.34 -7.90 5.10
N VAL A 135 9.02 -9.18 4.94
CA VAL A 135 7.86 -9.81 5.60
C VAL A 135 8.03 -9.79 7.12
N LEU A 136 9.20 -10.16 7.63
CA LEU A 136 9.48 -10.12 9.08
C LEU A 136 9.29 -8.72 9.66
N LEU A 137 9.84 -7.70 8.99
CA LEU A 137 9.69 -6.31 9.42
C LEU A 137 8.24 -5.82 9.25
N GLY A 138 7.56 -6.26 8.19
CA GLY A 138 6.16 -5.96 7.93
C GLY A 138 5.24 -6.46 9.06
N LEU A 139 5.53 -7.63 9.63
CA LEU A 139 4.78 -8.18 10.78
C LEU A 139 4.87 -7.33 12.05
N ALA A 140 5.90 -6.47 12.18
CA ALA A 140 5.98 -5.52 13.29
C ALA A 140 4.85 -4.49 13.28
N TYR A 141 4.28 -4.18 12.11
CA TYR A 141 3.18 -3.21 11.99
C TYR A 141 1.87 -3.70 12.62
N PRO A 142 1.27 -4.86 12.25
CA PRO A 142 0.06 -5.35 12.89
C PRO A 142 0.28 -5.68 14.37
N ALA A 143 1.47 -6.16 14.75
CA ALA A 143 1.83 -6.36 16.15
C ALA A 143 1.84 -5.03 16.94
N GLY A 144 2.45 -3.98 16.39
CA GLY A 144 2.46 -2.65 16.99
C GLY A 144 1.06 -2.01 17.04
N LEU A 145 0.22 -2.25 16.02
CA LEU A 145 -1.16 -1.80 16.01
C LEU A 145 -1.98 -2.49 17.11
N ALA A 146 -1.85 -3.81 17.25
CA ALA A 146 -2.50 -4.58 18.30
C ALA A 146 -2.06 -4.13 19.69
N LEU A 147 -0.75 -3.93 19.90
CA LEU A 147 -0.24 -3.41 21.17
C LEU A 147 -0.81 -2.02 21.48
N ARG A 148 -0.87 -1.13 20.49
CA ARG A 148 -1.43 0.21 20.66
C ARG A 148 -2.91 0.18 21.00
N ASN A 149 -3.68 -0.70 20.37
CA ASN A 149 -5.10 -0.89 20.66
C ASN A 149 -5.30 -1.46 22.06
N LEU A 150 -4.52 -2.47 22.45
CA LEU A 150 -4.53 -3.05 23.79
C LEU A 150 -4.22 -2.01 24.89
N VAL A 151 -3.20 -1.17 24.69
CA VAL A 151 -2.85 -0.08 25.62
C VAL A 151 -4.00 0.94 25.77
N ARG A 152 -4.85 1.09 24.76
CA ARG A 152 -6.04 1.95 24.78
C ARG A 152 -7.28 1.25 25.33
N GLY A 153 -7.18 -0.01 25.75
CA GLY A 153 -8.29 -0.81 26.26
C GLY A 153 -9.18 -1.42 25.16
N GLU A 154 -8.78 -1.31 23.90
CA GLU A 154 -9.55 -1.80 22.75
C GLU A 154 -9.17 -3.27 22.47
N VAL A 155 -9.91 -4.20 23.07
CA VAL A 155 -9.72 -5.65 22.91
C VAL A 155 -10.75 -6.21 21.94
N SER A 156 -10.34 -6.49 20.71
CA SER A 156 -11.18 -7.05 19.66
C SER A 156 -10.34 -7.87 18.69
N SER A 157 -10.95 -8.83 18.00
CA SER A 157 -10.32 -9.56 16.88
C SER A 157 -9.75 -8.62 15.81
N SER A 158 -10.33 -7.44 15.65
CA SER A 158 -9.89 -6.43 14.68
C SER A 158 -8.65 -5.65 15.12
N MET A 159 -8.14 -5.84 16.35
CA MET A 159 -7.07 -5.02 16.90
C MET A 159 -5.73 -5.09 16.14
N PHE A 160 -5.51 -6.14 15.34
CA PHE A 160 -4.32 -6.27 14.50
C PHE A 160 -4.43 -5.54 13.17
N LEU A 161 -5.64 -5.21 12.73
CA LEU A 161 -5.92 -4.76 11.35
C LEU A 161 -6.56 -3.37 11.28
N ALA A 162 -7.26 -2.96 12.35
CA ALA A 162 -7.97 -1.70 12.40
C ALA A 162 -7.76 -0.99 13.74
N ARG A 163 -8.03 0.31 13.75
CA ARG A 163 -8.06 1.12 14.98
C ARG A 163 -9.30 1.99 14.98
N PRO A 164 -9.92 2.23 16.15
CA PRO A 164 -11.02 3.16 16.25
C PRO A 164 -10.52 4.60 16.19
N VAL A 165 -11.20 5.44 15.42
CA VAL A 165 -10.86 6.83 15.14
C VAL A 165 -12.11 7.69 15.20
N ALA A 166 -11.98 9.00 15.48
CA ALA A 166 -13.11 9.91 15.37
C ALA A 166 -13.47 10.10 13.89
N THR A 167 -14.75 10.02 13.56
CA THR A 167 -15.27 10.13 12.19
C THR A 167 -14.87 11.47 11.55
N ASP A 168 -14.86 12.56 12.31
CA ASP A 168 -14.46 13.87 11.78
C ASP A 168 -12.99 13.94 11.34
N SER A 169 -12.16 12.99 11.76
CA SER A 169 -10.75 12.91 11.36
C SER A 169 -10.50 12.07 10.10
N LEU A 170 -11.55 11.49 9.49
CA LEU A 170 -11.43 10.71 8.26
C LEU A 170 -10.86 11.49 7.06
N PRO A 171 -11.21 12.77 6.83
CA PRO A 171 -10.69 13.53 5.69
C PRO A 171 -9.16 13.64 5.69
N ASP A 172 -8.53 13.63 6.86
CA ASP A 172 -7.07 13.74 7.02
C ASP A 172 -6.35 12.39 7.11
N ARG A 173 -7.07 11.27 6.95
CA ARG A 173 -6.54 9.92 7.13
C ARG A 173 -6.51 9.11 5.85
N HIS A 174 -5.47 8.30 5.73
CA HIS A 174 -5.38 7.25 4.72
C HIS A 174 -5.88 5.92 5.27
N GLY A 175 -6.33 5.06 4.35
CA GLY A 175 -6.81 3.73 4.66
C GLY A 175 -8.24 3.52 4.18
N ARG A 176 -8.90 2.54 4.77
CA ARG A 176 -10.30 2.18 4.49
C ARG A 176 -11.08 2.05 5.78
N LEU A 177 -12.39 2.28 5.71
CA LEU A 177 -13.29 1.84 6.77
C LEU A 177 -13.18 0.33 6.92
N PHE A 178 -13.17 -0.12 8.17
CA PHE A 178 -13.11 -1.54 8.54
C PHE A 178 -14.45 -1.99 9.13
N GLU A 179 -15.53 -1.36 8.70
CA GLU A 179 -16.90 -1.64 9.12
C GLU A 179 -17.90 -1.10 8.09
N ASP A 180 -19.06 -1.72 8.11
CA ASP A 180 -20.27 -1.43 7.36
C ASP A 180 -21.45 -1.38 8.37
N PRO A 181 -22.69 -1.13 7.92
CA PRO A 181 -23.85 -1.08 8.84
C PRO A 181 -24.09 -2.36 9.65
N ASP A 182 -23.61 -3.52 9.17
CA ASP A 182 -23.81 -4.82 9.83
C ASP A 182 -22.65 -5.17 10.79
N GLY A 183 -21.51 -4.48 10.69
CA GLY A 183 -20.40 -4.58 11.62
C GLY A 183 -19.03 -4.57 10.93
N PRO A 184 -17.99 -5.20 11.53
CA PRO A 184 -16.64 -5.14 10.99
C PRO A 184 -16.50 -5.85 9.63
N THR A 185 -15.97 -5.14 8.62
CA THR A 185 -15.70 -5.66 7.28
C THR A 185 -14.27 -5.37 6.82
N ARG A 186 -13.75 -6.19 5.91
CA ARG A 186 -12.42 -5.99 5.29
C ARG A 186 -12.49 -5.23 3.97
N SER A 187 -13.68 -5.05 3.42
CA SER A 187 -13.93 -4.44 2.11
C SER A 187 -14.74 -3.14 2.23
N GLY A 188 -14.58 -2.41 3.33
CA GLY A 188 -15.27 -1.14 3.53
C GLY A 188 -14.75 -0.01 2.64
N LEU A 189 -15.46 1.12 2.68
CA LEU A 189 -15.21 2.32 1.88
C LEU A 189 -13.75 2.81 1.99
N ASP A 190 -13.11 3.01 0.85
CA ASP A 190 -11.79 3.64 0.78
C ASP A 190 -11.90 5.14 1.14
N LEU A 191 -11.01 5.62 2.01
CA LEU A 191 -11.06 7.02 2.45
C LEU A 191 -10.68 8.01 1.33
N ASP A 192 -9.92 7.59 0.32
CA ASP A 192 -9.70 8.40 -0.89
C ASP A 192 -11.00 8.48 -1.71
N ALA A 193 -11.78 7.40 -1.81
CA ALA A 193 -13.09 7.39 -2.47
C ALA A 193 -14.11 8.26 -1.72
N LEU A 194 -14.13 8.22 -0.38
CA LEU A 194 -14.94 9.13 0.44
C LEU A 194 -14.61 10.60 0.14
N ARG A 195 -13.31 10.94 0.04
CA ARG A 195 -12.89 12.31 -0.31
C ARG A 195 -13.28 12.70 -1.73
N MET A 196 -13.15 11.80 -2.69
CA MET A 196 -13.61 12.00 -4.07
C MET A 196 -15.12 12.30 -4.09
N TYR A 197 -15.91 11.49 -3.40
CA TYR A 197 -17.36 11.65 -3.31
C TYR A 197 -17.77 12.98 -2.67
N LEU A 198 -17.21 13.30 -1.50
CA LEU A 198 -17.49 14.56 -0.81
C LEU A 198 -17.15 15.76 -1.70
N ARG A 199 -16.04 15.68 -2.44
CA ARG A 199 -15.63 16.72 -3.36
C ARG A 199 -16.55 16.82 -4.57
N TRP A 200 -16.87 15.69 -5.20
CA TRP A 200 -17.82 15.63 -6.31
C TRP A 200 -19.15 16.27 -5.93
N ARG A 201 -19.61 16.03 -4.70
CA ARG A 201 -20.85 16.59 -4.16
C ARG A 201 -20.72 18.01 -3.61
N GLY A 202 -19.51 18.58 -3.54
CA GLY A 202 -19.28 19.92 -2.97
C GLY A 202 -19.48 20.02 -1.45
N LEU A 203 -19.37 18.91 -0.73
CA LEU A 203 -19.66 18.82 0.70
C LEU A 203 -18.41 18.65 1.57
N THR A 204 -18.56 19.03 2.83
CA THR A 204 -17.64 18.61 3.90
C THR A 204 -18.25 17.41 4.62
N LEU A 205 -17.40 16.56 5.23
CA LEU A 205 -17.89 15.44 6.03
C LEU A 205 -18.82 15.91 7.16
N ALA A 206 -18.51 17.04 7.80
CA ALA A 206 -19.35 17.61 8.85
C ALA A 206 -20.73 18.06 8.34
N ALA A 207 -20.83 18.55 7.10
CA ALA A 207 -22.11 18.89 6.49
C ALA A 207 -22.90 17.62 6.16
N LEU A 208 -22.24 16.61 5.58
CA LEU A 208 -22.86 15.31 5.30
C LEU A 208 -23.46 14.66 6.56
N ARG A 209 -22.75 14.74 7.69
CA ARG A 209 -23.22 14.19 8.97
C ARG A 209 -24.38 14.97 9.58
N ARG A 210 -24.43 16.28 9.40
CA ARG A 210 -25.48 17.14 9.97
C ARG A 210 -26.80 16.97 9.23
N ASP A 211 -26.73 16.90 7.91
CA ASP A 211 -27.88 16.98 7.02
C ASP A 211 -28.10 15.61 6.32
N SER A 212 -27.76 14.52 7.02
CA SER A 212 -27.65 13.17 6.44
C SER A 212 -28.96 12.64 5.86
N ASP A 213 -30.09 12.95 6.49
CA ASP A 213 -31.40 12.44 6.07
C ASP A 213 -31.83 13.07 4.74
N GLU A 214 -31.58 14.36 4.56
CA GLU A 214 -31.85 15.09 3.32
C GLU A 214 -30.86 14.69 2.21
N LEU A 215 -29.58 14.58 2.57
CA LEU A 215 -28.52 14.21 1.63
C LEU A 215 -28.55 12.73 1.23
N ARG A 216 -29.35 11.89 1.89
CA ARG A 216 -29.57 10.51 1.43
C ARG A 216 -30.36 10.47 0.12
N ASP A 217 -31.19 11.47 -0.15
CA ASP A 217 -31.99 11.58 -1.37
C ASP A 217 -31.09 11.84 -2.60
N PRO A 218 -31.10 10.99 -3.65
CA PRO A 218 -30.35 11.24 -4.89
C PRO A 218 -30.73 12.56 -5.58
N ASP A 219 -31.97 13.02 -5.45
CA ASP A 219 -32.45 14.25 -6.09
C ASP A 219 -31.87 15.52 -5.42
N SER A 220 -31.27 15.38 -4.24
CA SER A 220 -30.56 16.49 -3.57
C SER A 220 -29.19 16.81 -4.19
N VAL A 221 -28.71 16.02 -5.16
CA VAL A 221 -27.45 16.31 -5.86
C VAL A 221 -27.65 17.42 -6.90
N GLY A 222 -27.19 18.63 -6.54
CA GLY A 222 -27.14 19.81 -7.41
C GLY A 222 -25.93 19.84 -8.35
N GLU A 223 -25.20 20.97 -8.36
CA GLU A 223 -23.97 21.12 -9.14
C GLU A 223 -22.87 20.18 -8.60
N THR A 224 -22.19 19.49 -9.52
CA THR A 224 -21.11 18.54 -9.20
C THR A 224 -19.74 19.10 -9.60
N PHE A 225 -18.69 18.62 -8.93
CA PHE A 225 -17.32 19.10 -9.12
C PHE A 225 -16.35 17.97 -9.48
N ASP A 226 -15.18 18.33 -10.01
CA ASP A 226 -14.13 17.35 -10.29
C ASP A 226 -13.66 16.68 -8.97
N PRO A 227 -13.83 15.35 -8.83
CA PRO A 227 -13.49 14.58 -7.63
C PRO A 227 -11.98 14.54 -7.35
N THR A 228 -11.12 14.82 -8.34
CA THR A 228 -9.67 14.60 -8.29
C THR A 228 -9.28 13.17 -7.85
N ASP A 229 -8.08 13.01 -7.30
CA ASP A 229 -7.55 11.71 -6.89
C ASP A 229 -7.86 11.37 -5.42
N GLY A 230 -8.61 12.20 -4.69
CA GLY A 230 -8.92 11.97 -3.28
C GLY A 230 -7.72 12.11 -2.33
N GLY A 231 -6.61 12.74 -2.73
CA GLY A 231 -5.46 12.97 -1.86
C GLY A 231 -5.72 13.96 -0.72
N THR A 232 -5.17 13.69 0.47
CA THR A 232 -5.31 14.54 1.69
C THR A 232 -4.71 15.95 1.55
N HIS A 233 -3.84 16.16 0.55
CA HIS A 233 -3.22 17.47 0.29
C HIS A 233 -4.11 18.40 -0.54
N VAL A 234 -5.25 17.92 -1.05
CA VAL A 234 -6.23 18.74 -1.74
C VAL A 234 -7.46 18.88 -0.84
N GLY A 235 -7.51 19.97 -0.08
CA GLY A 235 -8.72 20.30 0.67
C GLY A 235 -9.92 20.50 -0.27
N PRO A 236 -11.17 20.29 0.20
CA PRO A 236 -12.34 20.62 -0.59
C PRO A 236 -12.24 22.09 -1.01
N ARG A 237 -12.30 22.36 -2.32
CA ARG A 237 -12.49 23.70 -2.84
C ARG A 237 -13.95 24.07 -2.59
N THR A 238 -14.31 24.38 -1.36
CA THR A 238 -15.42 25.29 -1.13
C THR A 238 -14.82 26.68 -1.22
N ASP A 239 -15.25 27.46 -2.17
CA ASP A 239 -14.83 28.85 -2.40
C ASP A 239 -15.37 29.79 -1.30
N GLY A 240 -15.51 29.34 -0.05
CA GLY A 240 -16.13 30.13 1.02
C GLY A 240 -17.54 30.65 0.66
N GLY A 241 -18.17 30.12 -0.39
CA GLY A 241 -19.53 30.45 -0.78
C GLY A 241 -20.49 30.01 0.30
N ARG A 242 -21.38 30.91 0.70
CA ARG A 242 -22.48 30.62 1.64
C ARG A 242 -23.21 29.36 1.19
N ALA A 243 -23.54 28.52 2.16
CA ALA A 243 -24.51 27.45 2.01
C ALA A 243 -25.72 28.00 1.23
N VAL A 244 -26.08 27.30 0.15
CA VAL A 244 -27.34 27.56 -0.53
C VAL A 244 -28.42 27.15 0.47
N ASP A 245 -29.20 28.12 0.96
CA ASP A 245 -30.35 27.85 1.78
C ASP A 245 -31.29 26.94 0.98
N ALA A 246 -31.34 25.66 1.33
CA ALA A 246 -32.35 24.75 0.83
C ALA A 246 -33.69 25.26 1.35
N GLY A 247 -34.54 25.72 0.44
CA GLY A 247 -35.89 26.13 0.76
C GLY A 247 -36.64 24.96 1.39
N THR A 248 -37.02 25.12 2.65
CA THR A 248 -37.93 24.22 3.36
C THR A 248 -39.29 24.22 2.67
N ASP A 249 -39.56 23.19 1.87
CA ASP A 249 -40.90 22.65 1.61
C ASP A 249 -40.74 21.20 1.13
N GLY A 250 -40.76 20.26 2.09
CA GLY A 250 -40.66 18.83 1.81
C GLY A 250 -41.09 18.02 3.02
N SER A 251 -42.29 17.45 2.93
CA SER A 251 -42.88 16.54 3.93
C SER A 251 -41.90 15.42 4.32
N ALA A 252 -41.57 15.32 5.61
CA ALA A 252 -40.88 14.17 6.20
C ALA A 252 -41.73 12.90 6.05
N GLY A 253 -41.61 12.23 4.91
CA GLY A 253 -42.09 10.89 4.67
C GLY A 253 -41.05 9.87 5.11
N ALA A 254 -41.49 8.77 5.71
CA ALA A 254 -40.67 7.58 5.94
C ALA A 254 -39.94 7.15 4.65
N PRO A 255 -38.75 6.54 4.74
CA PRO A 255 -37.89 6.35 3.57
C PRO A 255 -38.62 5.51 2.53
N ALA A 256 -38.89 6.10 1.38
CA ALA A 256 -39.15 5.35 0.17
C ALA A 256 -37.91 4.47 -0.10
N ASP A 257 -38.09 3.32 -0.75
CA ASP A 257 -36.98 2.63 -1.42
C ASP A 257 -36.42 3.63 -2.45
N LEU A 258 -35.41 4.39 -2.06
CA LEU A 258 -34.65 5.25 -2.96
C LEU A 258 -33.83 4.30 -3.84
N ASP A 259 -33.92 4.45 -5.16
CA ASP A 259 -33.21 3.57 -6.10
C ASP A 259 -31.68 3.71 -5.96
N ASP A 260 -31.19 4.94 -5.70
CA ASP A 260 -29.76 5.23 -5.49
C ASP A 260 -29.56 6.13 -4.26
N PRO A 261 -29.69 5.62 -3.02
CA PRO A 261 -29.43 6.42 -1.83
C PRO A 261 -27.98 6.93 -1.89
N TRP A 262 -27.79 8.18 -1.47
CA TRP A 262 -26.52 8.91 -1.58
C TRP A 262 -26.05 9.22 -3.01
N ALA A 263 -26.82 8.89 -4.05
CA ALA A 263 -26.42 9.05 -5.44
C ALA A 263 -25.05 8.38 -5.75
N ALA A 264 -24.84 7.19 -5.17
CA ALA A 264 -23.58 6.46 -5.25
C ALA A 264 -23.31 5.91 -6.66
N GLU A 265 -24.34 5.43 -7.37
CA GLU A 265 -24.21 5.01 -8.77
C GLU A 265 -23.94 6.22 -9.66
N ARG A 266 -24.69 7.32 -9.47
CA ARG A 266 -24.46 8.57 -10.21
C ARG A 266 -23.03 9.08 -10.05
N PHE A 267 -22.48 9.06 -8.82
CA PHE A 267 -21.09 9.42 -8.59
C PHE A 267 -20.11 8.54 -9.38
N LEU A 268 -20.31 7.22 -9.36
CA LEU A 268 -19.41 6.29 -10.04
C LEU A 268 -19.51 6.38 -11.57
N ASP A 269 -20.67 6.75 -12.11
CA ASP A 269 -20.88 6.97 -13.54
C ASP A 269 -20.30 8.31 -14.02
N ASP A 270 -20.30 9.34 -13.18
CA ASP A 270 -19.77 10.68 -13.49
C ASP A 270 -18.22 10.72 -13.52
N ILE A 271 -17.54 9.75 -12.92
CA ILE A 271 -16.07 9.75 -12.84
C ILE A 271 -15.43 8.96 -13.99
N ASP A 272 -14.45 9.57 -14.67
CA ASP A 272 -13.71 8.96 -15.78
C ASP A 272 -12.78 7.79 -15.37
N HIS A 273 -12.76 7.42 -14.09
CA HIS A 273 -11.86 6.45 -13.48
C HIS A 273 -12.51 5.88 -12.22
N GLY A 274 -12.23 4.62 -11.87
CA GLY A 274 -12.83 4.00 -10.69
C GLY A 274 -12.40 4.61 -9.35
N ALA A 275 -13.23 4.45 -8.32
CA ALA A 275 -13.01 4.99 -6.97
C ALA A 275 -12.24 4.01 -6.05
N TYR A 276 -11.00 3.67 -6.42
CA TYR A 276 -10.12 2.78 -5.62
C TYR A 276 -10.67 1.37 -5.31
N GLY A 277 -11.54 0.88 -6.19
CA GLY A 277 -12.22 -0.42 -6.03
C GLY A 277 -13.49 -0.36 -5.17
N THR A 278 -13.95 0.84 -4.81
CA THR A 278 -15.23 1.06 -4.14
C THR A 278 -16.34 0.98 -5.17
N ASP A 279 -17.28 0.05 -4.97
CA ASP A 279 -18.53 -0.04 -5.74
C ASP A 279 -19.67 0.75 -5.06
N ALA A 280 -20.81 0.87 -5.72
CA ALA A 280 -21.93 1.68 -5.23
C ALA A 280 -22.45 1.19 -3.87
N ALA A 281 -22.52 -0.13 -3.66
CA ALA A 281 -22.95 -0.72 -2.39
C ALA A 281 -21.98 -0.35 -1.26
N THR A 282 -20.68 -0.58 -1.46
CA THR A 282 -19.64 -0.23 -0.50
C THR A 282 -19.63 1.26 -0.17
N LEU A 283 -19.89 2.12 -1.16
CA LEU A 283 -19.99 3.57 -0.95
C LEU A 283 -21.21 3.93 -0.09
N ARG A 284 -22.39 3.38 -0.41
CA ARG A 284 -23.62 3.61 0.38
C ARG A 284 -23.46 3.16 1.83
N ASP A 285 -22.95 1.96 2.02
CA ASP A 285 -22.73 1.37 3.35
C ASP A 285 -21.74 2.21 4.16
N GLY A 286 -20.64 2.61 3.53
CA GLY A 286 -19.66 3.50 4.15
C GLY A 286 -20.22 4.87 4.50
N LEU A 287 -21.08 5.45 3.64
CA LEU A 287 -21.75 6.73 3.90
C LEU A 287 -22.75 6.63 5.05
N ASP A 288 -23.52 5.54 5.13
CA ASP A 288 -24.44 5.27 6.24
C ASP A 288 -23.70 5.17 7.59
N VAL A 289 -22.55 4.50 7.61
CA VAL A 289 -21.70 4.41 8.80
C VAL A 289 -21.17 5.78 9.21
N VAL A 290 -20.53 6.52 8.31
CA VAL A 290 -19.90 7.81 8.67
C VAL A 290 -20.92 8.90 8.98
N ALA A 291 -22.15 8.80 8.45
CA ALA A 291 -23.24 9.71 8.79
C ALA A 291 -23.66 9.55 10.26
N ARG A 292 -23.75 8.30 10.75
CA ARG A 292 -24.36 7.98 12.05
C ARG A 292 -23.35 7.89 13.19
N GLU A 293 -22.17 7.31 12.94
CA GLU A 293 -21.23 6.95 13.99
C GLU A 293 -20.24 8.08 14.30
N ASP A 294 -20.03 8.35 15.60
CA ASP A 294 -19.01 9.33 16.06
C ASP A 294 -17.58 8.75 16.03
N ARG A 295 -17.47 7.43 16.15
CA ARG A 295 -16.20 6.71 16.09
C ARG A 295 -16.33 5.53 15.17
N VAL A 296 -15.36 5.42 14.26
CA VAL A 296 -15.33 4.36 13.25
C VAL A 296 -14.03 3.57 13.28
N LEU A 297 -14.06 2.31 12.87
CA LEU A 297 -12.87 1.48 12.66
C LEU A 297 -12.22 1.80 11.31
N VAL A 298 -10.92 2.13 11.33
CA VAL A 298 -10.14 2.38 10.11
C VAL A 298 -8.96 1.43 10.04
N SER A 299 -8.83 0.75 8.90
CA SER A 299 -7.62 0.03 8.52
C SER A 299 -6.66 0.97 7.80
N PRO A 300 -5.49 1.33 8.37
CA PRO A 300 -4.67 2.42 7.82
C PRO A 300 -3.89 2.09 6.54
N GLY A 301 -3.89 0.83 6.09
CA GLY A 301 -3.02 0.32 5.03
C GLY A 301 -1.55 0.28 5.44
N MET A 302 -0.88 -0.87 5.28
CA MET A 302 0.55 -0.98 5.58
C MET A 302 1.37 -0.34 4.44
N PRO A 303 2.27 0.62 4.72
CA PRO A 303 3.18 1.15 3.72
C PRO A 303 4.28 0.12 3.45
N PHE A 304 4.00 -0.90 2.64
CA PHE A 304 4.87 -2.08 2.51
C PHE A 304 6.23 -1.76 1.84
N VAL A 305 6.33 -0.62 1.16
CA VAL A 305 7.60 -0.08 0.66
C VAL A 305 8.58 0.26 1.80
N VAL A 306 8.09 0.68 2.97
CA VAL A 306 8.94 1.01 4.12
C VAL A 306 9.67 -0.22 4.67
N PRO A 307 9.00 -1.32 5.08
CA PRO A 307 9.70 -2.52 5.49
C PRO A 307 10.50 -3.12 4.33
N MET A 308 10.15 -2.86 3.06
CA MET A 308 10.95 -3.31 1.92
C MET A 308 12.28 -2.56 1.80
N ALA A 309 12.28 -1.24 1.99
CA ALA A 309 13.50 -0.44 2.01
C ALA A 309 14.40 -0.80 3.20
N VAL A 310 13.82 -0.97 4.39
CA VAL A 310 14.57 -1.42 5.57
C VAL A 310 15.04 -2.86 5.38
N GLY A 311 14.21 -3.72 4.82
CA GLY A 311 14.54 -5.11 4.48
C GLY A 311 15.71 -5.19 3.52
N LEU A 312 15.75 -4.35 2.48
CA LEU A 312 16.89 -4.23 1.57
C LEU A 312 18.18 -3.84 2.31
N LEU A 313 18.11 -2.85 3.21
CA LEU A 313 19.27 -2.44 4.01
C LEU A 313 19.77 -3.60 4.89
N VAL A 314 18.87 -4.25 5.62
CA VAL A 314 19.19 -5.41 6.46
C VAL A 314 19.77 -6.54 5.61
N SER A 315 19.21 -6.81 4.43
CA SER A 315 19.74 -7.84 3.53
C SER A 315 21.13 -7.50 3.01
N LEU A 316 21.44 -6.22 2.74
CA LEU A 316 22.76 -5.81 2.25
C LEU A 316 23.82 -5.79 3.36
N THR A 317 23.44 -5.48 4.60
CA THR A 317 24.40 -5.36 5.73
C THR A 317 24.48 -6.59 6.61
N PHE A 318 23.36 -7.25 6.87
CA PHE A 318 23.32 -8.42 7.76
C PHE A 318 23.15 -9.70 6.95
N GLY A 319 22.30 -9.67 5.92
CA GLY A 319 21.93 -10.86 5.16
C GLY A 319 20.57 -11.38 5.59
N ASP A 320 20.40 -12.69 5.64
CA ASP A 320 19.10 -13.30 5.94
C ASP A 320 18.83 -13.41 7.44
N ALA A 321 17.94 -12.54 7.95
CA ALA A 321 17.64 -12.48 9.37
C ALA A 321 16.83 -13.70 9.85
N LEU A 322 15.99 -14.27 8.99
CA LEU A 322 15.24 -15.47 9.32
C LEU A 322 16.19 -16.66 9.41
N PHE A 323 17.07 -16.82 8.43
CA PHE A 323 18.05 -17.90 8.42
C PHE A 323 18.95 -17.85 9.64
N ALA A 324 19.43 -16.67 10.03
CA ALA A 324 20.21 -16.48 11.26
C ALA A 324 19.42 -16.89 12.52
N LEU A 325 18.13 -16.52 12.61
CA LEU A 325 17.26 -16.91 13.73
C LEU A 325 17.05 -18.43 13.78
N LEU A 326 16.78 -19.06 12.64
CA LEU A 326 16.59 -20.50 12.53
C LEU A 326 17.87 -21.26 12.92
N GLY A 327 19.04 -20.77 12.49
CA GLY A 327 20.33 -21.34 12.87
C GLY A 327 20.61 -21.22 14.36
N ALA A 328 20.24 -20.08 14.98
CA ALA A 328 20.36 -19.90 16.42
C ALA A 328 19.50 -20.88 17.24
N VAL A 329 18.41 -21.39 16.67
CA VAL A 329 17.51 -22.38 17.30
C VAL A 329 17.81 -23.82 16.82
N GLY A 330 18.82 -24.01 15.95
CA GLY A 330 19.26 -25.31 15.46
C GLY A 330 18.32 -25.94 14.43
N LEU A 331 17.54 -25.13 13.71
CA LEU A 331 16.62 -25.59 12.66
C LEU A 331 17.27 -25.62 11.26
N VAL A 332 18.41 -24.94 11.10
CA VAL A 332 19.32 -24.95 9.95
C VAL A 332 20.75 -24.91 10.44
#